data_AF-A0A292RX46-F1
#
_entry.id   AF-A0A292RX46-F1
#
_cell.length_a   1.000
_cell.length_b   1.000
_cell.length_c   1.000
_cell.angle_alpha   90.00
_cell.angle_beta   90.00
_cell.angle_gamma   90.00
#
_symmetry.space_group_name_H-M   'P 1'
#
loop_
_entity.id
_entity.type
_entity.pdbx_description
1 polymer ?
#
loop_
_entity_poly.entity_id
_entity_poly.type
_entity_poly.pdbx_seq_one_letter_code
_entity_poly.pdbx_strand_id
1 'polypeptide(L)'
;MGAALKKIAVALLTDKKVIKTIGGIVLGIIIIVVMPIIAVVSIFNGSMDIDTDKLYQSIQENISAEQMENLQLINDTMTEVENQLKNKKLSDYNTQAEVIYLFSLSDKSEDKDFVKSFVSCFKKNQSDEDLIKTVNQKFGTEIKYDEFQKMMQSIKGAEISTAGFTDKTTKNNLDLVKWCENAYKNGWGYVYGGYGQVCTKQYLDQQASLFPGNNEAGGEMRQVGEKWLGKRVCDCIGLIKSYAWYNADSGEIVAGSNGFTDCGANSIWNNVTESGSISSMPETPGLAVWMDGHIGVYIGNGEVIEAQGTAYGVVKTELNGRGWTKWLKIPNIKYVNQSKK
;
A
#
# COMPACT_ATOMS: atom_id res chain seq x y z
N MET A 1 -14.34 -16.24 -2.62
CA MET A 1 -13.07 -16.52 -3.32
C MET A 1 -13.16 -17.90 -3.93
N GLY A 2 -13.03 -18.00 -5.25
CA GLY A 2 -12.85 -19.28 -5.93
C GLY A 2 -11.61 -20.00 -5.39
N ALA A 3 -11.63 -21.34 -5.42
CA ALA A 3 -10.53 -22.17 -4.94
C ALA A 3 -9.18 -21.88 -5.65
N ALA A 4 -9.25 -21.42 -6.91
CA ALA A 4 -8.09 -21.03 -7.70
C ALA A 4 -7.36 -19.82 -7.09
N LEU A 5 -8.07 -18.72 -6.75
CA LEU A 5 -7.42 -17.53 -6.18
C LEU A 5 -6.72 -17.80 -4.87
N LYS A 6 -7.30 -18.63 -3.99
CA LYS A 6 -6.64 -19.02 -2.73
C LYS A 6 -5.32 -19.75 -2.97
N LYS A 7 -5.21 -20.53 -4.05
CA LYS A 7 -3.99 -21.28 -4.40
C LYS A 7 -2.92 -20.38 -5.05
N ILE A 8 -3.34 -19.49 -5.95
CA ILE A 8 -2.50 -18.47 -6.60
C ILE A 8 -1.90 -17.51 -5.57
N ALA A 9 -2.74 -17.12 -4.61
CA ALA A 9 -2.40 -16.28 -3.49
C ALA A 9 -1.25 -16.84 -2.65
N VAL A 10 -1.29 -18.14 -2.36
CA VAL A 10 -0.23 -18.85 -1.63
C VAL A 10 1.05 -18.95 -2.45
N ALA A 11 0.96 -19.24 -3.76
CA ALA A 11 2.12 -19.41 -4.64
C ALA A 11 2.93 -18.10 -4.87
N LEU A 12 2.26 -16.95 -4.89
CA LEU A 12 2.90 -15.65 -5.08
C LEU A 12 3.70 -15.16 -3.86
N LEU A 13 3.33 -15.59 -2.66
CA LEU A 13 4.02 -15.19 -1.42
C LEU A 13 5.37 -15.89 -1.24
N THR A 14 5.61 -16.99 -1.94
CA THR A 14 6.62 -17.95 -1.52
C THR A 14 7.80 -18.11 -2.48
N ASP A 15 7.68 -17.66 -3.72
CA ASP A 15 8.77 -17.77 -4.70
C ASP A 15 9.11 -16.43 -5.39
N LYS A 16 10.26 -15.85 -4.98
CA LYS A 16 10.84 -14.65 -5.58
C LYS A 16 11.22 -14.84 -7.06
N LYS A 17 11.38 -16.06 -7.55
CA LYS A 17 11.57 -16.33 -8.99
C LYS A 17 10.28 -16.16 -9.77
N VAL A 18 9.13 -16.57 -9.25
CA VAL A 18 7.83 -16.39 -9.93
C VAL A 18 7.53 -14.91 -10.16
N ILE A 19 7.75 -14.07 -9.14
CA ILE A 19 7.63 -12.61 -9.23
C ILE A 19 8.57 -12.03 -10.29
N LYS A 20 9.81 -12.54 -10.39
CA LYS A 20 10.80 -12.09 -11.38
C LYS A 20 10.57 -12.61 -12.80
N THR A 21 9.98 -13.79 -12.95
CA THR A 21 9.77 -14.45 -14.25
C THR A 21 8.53 -13.92 -14.97
N ILE A 22 7.49 -13.50 -14.24
CA ILE A 22 6.18 -13.11 -14.82
C ILE A 22 5.96 -11.57 -14.73
N GLY A 23 6.99 -10.78 -14.41
CA GLY A 23 6.92 -9.33 -14.06
C GLY A 23 5.97 -8.43 -14.87
N GLY A 24 4.69 -8.41 -14.49
CA GLY A 24 3.63 -7.61 -15.10
C GLY A 24 2.82 -6.83 -14.05
N ILE A 25 2.16 -5.75 -14.48
CA ILE A 25 1.35 -4.83 -13.64
C ILE A 25 0.25 -5.60 -12.87
N VAL A 26 -0.35 -6.59 -13.53
CA VAL A 26 -1.40 -7.49 -13.01
C VAL A 26 -0.96 -8.22 -11.74
N LEU A 27 0.29 -8.72 -11.68
CA LEU A 27 0.83 -9.42 -10.52
C LEU A 27 1.01 -8.49 -9.32
N GLY A 28 1.37 -7.23 -9.56
CA GLY A 28 1.45 -6.21 -8.52
C GLY A 28 0.09 -5.98 -7.83
N ILE A 29 -0.99 -5.93 -8.61
CA ILE A 29 -2.34 -5.75 -8.08
C ILE A 29 -2.85 -7.02 -7.39
N ILE A 30 -2.57 -8.21 -7.94
CA ILE A 30 -2.86 -9.48 -7.24
C ILE A 30 -2.20 -9.50 -5.86
N ILE A 31 -0.91 -9.15 -5.76
CA ILE A 31 -0.18 -9.10 -4.48
C ILE A 31 -0.85 -8.13 -3.50
N ILE A 32 -1.21 -6.92 -3.95
CA ILE A 32 -1.86 -5.89 -3.12
C ILE A 32 -3.22 -6.37 -2.60
N VAL A 33 -4.02 -7.08 -3.40
CA VAL A 33 -5.35 -7.55 -3.01
C VAL A 33 -5.29 -8.81 -2.16
N VAL A 34 -4.36 -9.70 -2.45
CA VAL A 34 -4.23 -11.01 -1.82
C VAL A 34 -3.55 -10.93 -0.46
N MET A 35 -2.49 -10.12 -0.30
CA MET A 35 -1.73 -10.03 0.96
C MET A 35 -2.62 -9.74 2.19
N PRO A 36 -3.54 -8.76 2.16
CA PRO A 36 -4.44 -8.46 3.28
C PRO A 36 -5.31 -9.65 3.69
N ILE A 37 -5.68 -10.51 2.73
CA ILE A 37 -6.56 -11.66 2.94
C ILE A 37 -5.78 -12.83 3.55
N ILE A 38 -4.54 -13.08 3.09
CA ILE A 38 -3.72 -14.19 3.62
C ILE A 38 -3.20 -13.87 5.00
N ALA A 39 -2.74 -12.63 5.25
CA ALA A 39 -2.32 -12.23 6.59
C ALA A 39 -3.38 -12.65 7.61
N VAL A 40 -4.66 -12.38 7.31
CA VAL A 40 -5.84 -12.74 8.11
C VAL A 40 -5.98 -14.25 8.32
N VAL A 41 -5.62 -15.11 7.36
CA VAL A 41 -5.66 -16.57 7.57
C VAL A 41 -4.51 -17.07 8.46
N SER A 42 -3.33 -16.45 8.39
CA SER A 42 -2.13 -16.91 9.10
C SER A 42 -2.15 -16.69 10.63
N ILE A 43 -2.94 -15.73 11.13
CA ILE A 43 -2.90 -15.34 12.57
C ILE A 43 -4.17 -15.80 13.31
N PHE A 44 -5.20 -16.30 12.62
CA PHE A 44 -6.51 -16.58 13.25
C PHE A 44 -6.68 -17.99 13.86
N ASN A 45 -5.72 -18.91 13.71
CA ASN A 45 -5.79 -20.19 14.42
C ASN A 45 -4.89 -20.20 15.65
N GLY A 46 -5.22 -19.37 16.64
CA GLY A 46 -4.56 -19.24 17.95
C GLY A 46 -4.48 -20.50 18.83
N SER A 47 -4.66 -21.69 18.27
CA SER A 47 -4.21 -22.98 18.81
C SER A 47 -4.24 -24.07 17.74
N MET A 48 -3.78 -23.78 16.52
CA MET A 48 -3.27 -24.82 15.65
C MET A 48 -1.80 -24.53 15.46
N ASP A 49 -0.97 -25.47 15.90
CA ASP A 49 0.44 -25.55 15.61
C ASP A 49 0.60 -25.62 14.08
N ILE A 50 0.62 -24.45 13.44
CA ILE A 50 1.01 -24.32 12.04
C ILE A 50 2.52 -24.43 12.08
N ASP A 51 2.96 -25.69 12.03
CA ASP A 51 4.34 -26.09 11.86
C ASP A 51 4.89 -25.35 10.64
N THR A 52 5.57 -24.24 10.91
CA THR A 52 6.14 -23.37 9.89
C THR A 52 7.13 -24.13 9.03
N ASP A 53 7.78 -25.16 9.57
CA ASP A 53 8.67 -26.02 8.81
C ASP A 53 7.89 -26.96 7.88
N LYS A 54 6.70 -27.43 8.27
CA LYS A 54 5.76 -28.10 7.34
C LYS A 54 5.11 -27.17 6.34
N LEU A 55 4.83 -25.92 6.69
CA LEU A 55 4.32 -24.94 5.73
C LEU A 55 5.43 -24.60 4.72
N TYR A 56 6.65 -24.34 5.18
CA TYR A 56 7.84 -24.19 4.34
C TYR A 56 8.15 -25.46 3.53
N GLN A 57 8.00 -26.67 4.09
CA GLN A 57 8.11 -27.92 3.35
C GLN A 57 6.98 -28.08 2.34
N SER A 58 5.72 -27.79 2.67
CA SER A 58 4.58 -27.86 1.74
C SER A 58 4.68 -26.81 0.61
N ILE A 59 5.36 -25.69 0.89
CA ILE A 59 5.69 -24.61 -0.04
C ILE A 59 6.91 -24.98 -0.91
N GLN A 60 7.91 -25.64 -0.34
CA GLN A 60 9.08 -26.17 -1.06
C GLN A 60 8.73 -27.43 -1.86
N GLU A 61 7.72 -28.18 -1.43
CA GLU A 61 7.14 -29.36 -2.08
C GLU A 61 6.05 -28.98 -3.09
N ASN A 62 6.30 -27.90 -3.85
CA ASN A 62 5.71 -27.53 -5.14
C ASN A 62 4.78 -26.29 -5.10
N ILE A 63 5.25 -25.19 -5.69
CA ILE A 63 4.43 -24.56 -6.75
C ILE A 63 4.35 -25.64 -7.84
N SER A 64 3.25 -26.38 -7.90
CA SER A 64 3.11 -27.44 -8.90
C SER A 64 3.16 -26.82 -10.30
N ALA A 65 3.56 -27.59 -11.31
CA ALA A 65 3.49 -27.15 -12.71
C ALA A 65 2.10 -26.59 -13.04
N GLU A 66 1.05 -27.20 -12.48
CA GLU A 66 -0.35 -26.75 -12.57
C GLU A 66 -0.58 -25.37 -11.94
N GLN A 67 0.01 -25.06 -10.78
CA GLN A 67 -0.12 -23.73 -10.17
C GLN A 67 0.63 -22.65 -10.96
N MET A 68 1.80 -22.99 -11.50
CA MET A 68 2.55 -22.10 -12.40
C MET A 68 1.79 -21.86 -13.70
N GLU A 69 1.18 -22.90 -14.27
CA GLU A 69 0.34 -22.81 -15.47
C GLU A 69 -0.90 -21.95 -15.22
N ASN A 70 -1.56 -22.08 -14.07
CA ASN A 70 -2.67 -21.22 -13.67
C ASN A 70 -2.25 -19.74 -13.52
N LEU A 71 -1.06 -19.48 -12.94
CA LEU A 71 -0.51 -18.13 -12.83
C LEU A 71 -0.18 -17.54 -14.20
N GLN A 72 0.42 -18.34 -15.08
CA GLN A 72 0.73 -17.95 -16.45
C GLN A 72 -0.55 -17.67 -17.23
N LEU A 73 -1.57 -18.53 -17.12
CA LEU A 73 -2.88 -18.34 -17.75
C LEU A 73 -3.53 -17.03 -17.29
N ILE A 74 -3.46 -16.71 -16.00
CA ILE A 74 -3.96 -15.43 -15.48
C ILE A 74 -3.20 -14.25 -16.06
N ASN A 75 -1.87 -14.32 -16.07
CA ASN A 75 -1.03 -13.26 -16.61
C ASN A 75 -1.28 -13.04 -18.10
N ASP A 76 -1.33 -14.11 -18.89
CA ASP A 76 -1.52 -14.06 -20.33
C ASP A 76 -2.93 -13.55 -20.68
N THR A 77 -3.95 -14.05 -19.99
CA THR A 77 -5.34 -13.60 -20.16
C THR A 77 -5.47 -12.11 -19.85
N MET A 78 -4.91 -11.65 -18.73
CA MET A 78 -4.99 -10.24 -18.38
C MET A 78 -4.15 -9.35 -19.28
N THR A 79 -2.95 -9.77 -19.68
CA THR A 79 -2.14 -9.05 -20.66
C THR A 79 -2.91 -8.85 -21.97
N GLU A 80 -3.62 -9.88 -22.43
CA GLU A 80 -4.46 -9.79 -23.62
C GLU A 80 -5.67 -8.86 -23.40
N VAL A 81 -6.35 -8.94 -22.25
CA VAL A 81 -7.44 -8.01 -21.89
C VAL A 81 -6.96 -6.56 -21.90
N GLU A 82 -5.83 -6.27 -21.25
CA GLU A 82 -5.23 -4.92 -21.20
C GLU A 82 -4.88 -4.42 -22.60
N ASN A 83 -4.29 -5.27 -23.44
CA ASN A 83 -3.97 -4.94 -24.83
C ASN A 83 -5.24 -4.62 -25.64
N GLN A 84 -6.31 -5.39 -25.50
CA GLN A 84 -7.57 -5.11 -26.20
C GLN A 84 -8.26 -3.85 -25.67
N LEU A 85 -8.25 -3.61 -24.36
CA LEU A 85 -8.75 -2.36 -23.77
C LEU A 85 -7.96 -1.16 -24.28
N LYS A 86 -6.62 -1.25 -24.32
CA LYS A 86 -5.75 -0.24 -24.89
C LYS A 86 -6.06 0.04 -26.36
N ASN A 87 -6.25 -0.99 -27.17
CA ASN A 87 -6.65 -0.85 -28.58
C ASN A 87 -8.01 -0.16 -28.75
N LYS A 88 -8.91 -0.32 -27.77
CA LYS A 88 -10.21 0.38 -27.71
C LYS A 88 -10.15 1.75 -27.02
N LYS A 89 -8.98 2.21 -26.56
CA LYS A 89 -8.80 3.44 -25.75
C LYS A 89 -9.59 3.43 -24.44
N LEU A 90 -9.57 2.28 -23.75
CA LEU A 90 -10.28 2.00 -22.49
C LEU A 90 -9.34 1.59 -21.36
N SER A 91 -8.06 1.99 -21.40
CA SER A 91 -7.06 1.62 -20.38
C SER A 91 -7.37 2.11 -18.97
N ASP A 92 -8.24 3.12 -18.83
CA ASP A 92 -8.73 3.60 -17.53
C ASP A 92 -9.54 2.53 -16.76
N TYR A 93 -9.91 1.43 -17.42
CA TYR A 93 -10.64 0.31 -16.81
C TYR A 93 -9.76 -0.89 -16.45
N ASN A 94 -8.42 -0.83 -16.61
CA ASN A 94 -7.55 -1.98 -16.37
C ASN A 94 -7.72 -2.56 -14.95
N THR A 95 -7.74 -1.71 -13.92
CA THR A 95 -7.93 -2.17 -12.53
C THR A 95 -9.29 -2.82 -12.33
N GLN A 96 -10.37 -2.26 -12.87
CA GLN A 96 -11.70 -2.87 -12.80
C GLN A 96 -11.72 -4.23 -13.49
N ALA A 97 -11.09 -4.33 -14.66
CA ALA A 97 -11.01 -5.57 -15.43
C ALA A 97 -10.26 -6.66 -14.65
N GLU A 98 -9.11 -6.34 -14.07
CA GLU A 98 -8.35 -7.25 -13.22
C GLU A 98 -9.17 -7.73 -12.02
N VAL A 99 -9.80 -6.81 -11.30
CA VAL A 99 -10.58 -7.14 -10.11
C VAL A 99 -11.77 -8.04 -10.44
N ILE A 100 -12.51 -7.71 -11.50
CA ILE A 100 -13.64 -8.53 -11.93
C ILE A 100 -13.17 -9.91 -12.40
N TYR A 101 -12.12 -9.94 -13.21
CA TYR A 101 -11.55 -11.18 -13.72
C TYR A 101 -11.11 -12.09 -12.60
N LEU A 102 -10.23 -11.59 -11.73
CA LEU A 102 -9.69 -12.35 -10.61
C LEU A 102 -10.83 -12.83 -9.72
N PHE A 103 -11.69 -11.95 -9.21
CA PHE A 103 -12.63 -12.37 -8.17
C PHE A 103 -13.83 -13.17 -8.67
N SER A 104 -14.15 -13.07 -9.96
CA SER A 104 -15.45 -13.50 -10.47
C SER A 104 -15.43 -14.29 -11.78
N LEU A 105 -14.34 -14.27 -12.55
CA LEU A 105 -14.29 -14.87 -13.89
C LEU A 105 -13.04 -15.72 -14.17
N SER A 106 -12.11 -15.89 -13.23
CA SER A 106 -10.85 -16.62 -13.46
C SER A 106 -11.06 -18.09 -13.83
N ASP A 107 -12.19 -18.66 -13.41
CA ASP A 107 -12.64 -20.02 -13.75
C ASP A 107 -13.17 -20.14 -15.20
N LYS A 108 -13.41 -19.01 -15.88
CA LYS A 108 -13.94 -18.93 -17.25
C LYS A 108 -12.87 -18.59 -18.29
N SER A 109 -11.61 -18.51 -17.87
CA SER A 109 -10.48 -18.05 -18.70
C SER A 109 -10.24 -18.90 -19.94
N GLU A 110 -10.59 -20.19 -19.86
CA GLU A 110 -10.46 -21.15 -20.96
C GLU A 110 -11.69 -21.18 -21.89
N ASP A 111 -12.76 -20.46 -21.54
CA ASP A 111 -13.95 -20.39 -22.39
C ASP A 111 -13.59 -19.78 -23.75
N LYS A 112 -14.15 -20.38 -24.80
CA LYS A 112 -13.95 -19.86 -26.16
C LYS A 112 -14.40 -18.41 -26.24
N ASP A 113 -13.55 -17.55 -26.81
CA ASP A 113 -13.78 -16.12 -26.95
C ASP A 113 -13.97 -15.38 -25.60
N PHE A 114 -13.47 -15.93 -24.47
CA PHE A 114 -13.59 -15.32 -23.15
C PHE A 114 -13.14 -13.85 -23.13
N VAL A 115 -11.89 -13.58 -23.50
CA VAL A 115 -11.31 -12.22 -23.50
C VAL A 115 -12.16 -11.27 -24.32
N LYS A 116 -12.55 -11.67 -25.54
CA LYS A 116 -13.39 -10.86 -26.43
C LYS A 116 -14.75 -10.54 -25.79
N SER A 117 -15.37 -11.55 -25.17
CA SER A 117 -16.64 -11.39 -24.46
C SER A 117 -16.49 -10.49 -23.24
N PHE A 118 -15.40 -10.62 -22.50
CA PHE A 118 -15.15 -9.83 -21.31
C PHE A 118 -14.87 -8.36 -21.66
N VAL A 119 -13.96 -8.11 -22.60
CA VAL A 119 -13.64 -6.77 -23.12
C VAL A 119 -14.87 -6.10 -23.76
N SER A 120 -15.85 -6.87 -24.24
CA SER A 120 -17.11 -6.30 -24.76
C SER A 120 -18.00 -5.67 -23.69
N CYS A 121 -17.77 -5.96 -22.40
CA CYS A 121 -18.48 -5.36 -21.27
C CYS A 121 -18.02 -3.94 -20.95
N PHE A 122 -16.90 -3.48 -21.54
CA PHE A 122 -16.31 -2.17 -21.25
C PHE A 122 -16.69 -1.13 -22.31
N LYS A 123 -17.18 0.02 -21.85
CA LYS A 123 -17.54 1.18 -22.66
C LYS A 123 -16.96 2.45 -22.06
N LYS A 124 -16.71 3.44 -22.91
CA LYS A 124 -16.19 4.74 -22.49
C LYS A 124 -17.21 5.45 -21.58
N ASN A 125 -16.73 6.06 -20.50
CA ASN A 125 -17.52 6.85 -19.55
C ASN A 125 -18.67 6.06 -18.89
N GLN A 126 -18.60 4.74 -18.81
CA GLN A 126 -19.58 3.94 -18.07
C GLN A 126 -19.31 4.00 -16.56
N SER A 127 -20.37 3.92 -15.77
CA SER A 127 -20.25 3.76 -14.33
C SER A 127 -19.76 2.36 -13.97
N ASP A 128 -19.12 2.22 -12.81
CA ASP A 128 -18.75 0.91 -12.27
C ASP A 128 -20.00 0.03 -12.01
N GLU A 129 -21.15 0.62 -11.68
CA GLU A 129 -22.39 -0.12 -11.44
C GLU A 129 -22.93 -0.74 -12.76
N ASP A 130 -22.91 0.03 -13.85
CA ASP A 130 -23.33 -0.44 -15.18
C ASP A 130 -22.37 -1.50 -15.72
N LEU A 131 -21.06 -1.36 -15.45
CA LEU A 131 -20.06 -2.38 -15.76
C LEU A 131 -20.42 -3.70 -15.08
N ILE A 132 -20.66 -3.66 -13.76
CA ILE A 132 -20.98 -4.86 -12.97
C ILE A 132 -22.29 -5.51 -13.44
N LYS A 133 -23.33 -4.72 -13.74
CA LYS A 133 -24.59 -5.23 -14.33
C LYS A 133 -24.33 -5.93 -15.66
N THR A 134 -23.53 -5.32 -16.54
CA THR A 134 -23.20 -5.88 -17.85
C THR A 134 -22.42 -7.20 -17.72
N VAL A 135 -21.44 -7.25 -16.82
CA VAL A 135 -20.66 -8.47 -16.54
C VAL A 135 -21.55 -9.57 -15.98
N ASN A 136 -22.38 -9.27 -14.98
CA ASN A 136 -23.33 -10.22 -14.39
C ASN A 136 -24.27 -10.80 -15.44
N GLN A 137 -24.81 -9.96 -16.32
CA GLN A 137 -25.67 -10.41 -17.42
C GLN A 137 -24.90 -11.27 -18.44
N LYS A 138 -23.68 -10.88 -18.79
CA LYS A 138 -22.88 -11.54 -19.83
C LYS A 138 -22.38 -12.92 -19.41
N PHE A 139 -22.00 -13.06 -18.13
CA PHE A 139 -21.32 -14.25 -17.62
C PHE A 139 -22.16 -15.04 -16.62
N GLY A 140 -23.39 -14.60 -16.30
CA GLY A 140 -24.24 -15.26 -15.30
C GLY A 140 -23.63 -15.22 -13.90
N THR A 141 -22.98 -14.11 -13.54
CA THR A 141 -22.39 -13.90 -12.19
C THR A 141 -23.32 -13.07 -11.31
N GLU A 142 -23.06 -13.10 -10.00
CA GLU A 142 -23.82 -12.34 -8.98
C GLU A 142 -22.90 -11.37 -8.22
N ILE A 143 -22.08 -10.61 -8.94
CA ILE A 143 -21.15 -9.65 -8.32
C ILE A 143 -21.98 -8.52 -7.71
N LYS A 144 -21.85 -8.32 -6.40
CA LYS A 144 -22.50 -7.21 -5.69
C LYS A 144 -21.69 -5.94 -5.86
N TYR A 145 -22.34 -4.86 -6.29
CA TYR A 145 -21.70 -3.57 -6.51
C TYR A 145 -21.00 -3.02 -5.25
N ASP A 146 -21.64 -3.12 -4.08
CA ASP A 146 -21.06 -2.64 -2.81
C ASP A 146 -19.78 -3.39 -2.41
N GLU A 147 -19.72 -4.69 -2.67
CA GLU A 147 -18.52 -5.50 -2.41
C GLU A 147 -17.40 -5.15 -3.39
N PHE A 148 -17.74 -4.98 -4.68
CA PHE A 148 -16.80 -4.50 -5.69
C PHE A 148 -16.23 -3.11 -5.35
N GLN A 149 -17.07 -2.16 -4.95
CA GLN A 149 -16.62 -0.82 -4.56
C GLN A 149 -15.71 -0.85 -3.35
N LYS A 150 -15.98 -1.69 -2.34
CA LYS A 150 -15.08 -1.86 -1.18
C LYS A 150 -13.71 -2.41 -1.60
N MET A 151 -13.68 -3.36 -2.54
CA MET A 151 -12.44 -3.91 -3.09
C MET A 151 -11.66 -2.84 -3.87
N MET A 152 -12.32 -2.09 -4.76
CA MET A 152 -11.71 -1.01 -5.52
C MET A 152 -11.17 0.10 -4.60
N GLN A 153 -11.90 0.47 -3.56
CA GLN A 153 -11.45 1.44 -2.55
C GLN A 153 -10.23 0.93 -1.79
N SER A 154 -10.20 -0.36 -1.44
CA SER A 154 -9.06 -0.96 -0.75
C SER A 154 -7.81 -1.02 -1.64
N ILE A 155 -7.97 -1.32 -2.93
CA ILE A 155 -6.86 -1.30 -3.90
C ILE A 155 -6.28 0.10 -4.04
N LYS A 156 -7.14 1.09 -4.29
CA LYS A 156 -6.74 2.49 -4.39
C LYS A 156 -6.11 3.00 -3.10
N GLY A 157 -6.68 2.62 -1.95
CA GLY A 157 -6.18 2.98 -0.63
C GLY A 157 -4.86 2.32 -0.25
N ALA A 158 -4.55 1.17 -0.85
CA ALA A 158 -3.30 0.44 -0.68
C ALA A 158 -2.20 0.87 -1.67
N GLU A 159 -2.53 1.60 -2.73
CA GLU A 159 -1.55 2.05 -3.72
C GLU A 159 -0.56 3.04 -3.11
N ILE A 160 0.74 2.82 -3.39
CA ILE A 160 1.80 3.75 -3.02
C ILE A 160 2.15 4.57 -4.27
N SER A 161 1.83 5.86 -4.24
CA SER A 161 2.12 6.75 -5.35
C SER A 161 3.54 7.32 -5.26
N THR A 162 4.34 7.09 -6.31
CA THR A 162 5.64 7.75 -6.54
C THR A 162 5.52 8.95 -7.48
N ALA A 163 4.30 9.45 -7.69
CA ALA A 163 4.06 10.60 -8.56
C ALA A 163 4.85 11.82 -8.07
N GLY A 164 5.54 12.48 -9.01
CA GLY A 164 6.35 13.66 -8.72
C GLY A 164 7.76 13.38 -8.20
N PHE A 165 8.17 12.11 -8.07
CA PHE A 165 9.54 11.78 -7.69
C PHE A 165 10.53 12.27 -8.75
N THR A 166 11.60 12.88 -8.27
CA THR A 166 12.73 13.43 -9.03
C THR A 166 13.84 12.39 -9.21
N ASP A 167 14.04 11.50 -8.23
CA ASP A 167 15.00 10.39 -8.28
C ASP A 167 14.51 9.22 -7.42
N LYS A 168 14.04 8.15 -8.08
CA LYS A 168 13.53 6.94 -7.42
C LYS A 168 14.62 6.10 -6.74
N THR A 169 15.89 6.32 -7.06
CA THR A 169 17.02 5.51 -6.59
C THR A 169 17.70 6.11 -5.36
N THR A 170 17.70 7.44 -5.23
CA THR A 170 18.33 8.15 -4.11
C THR A 170 17.27 8.74 -3.18
N LYS A 171 17.34 8.40 -1.89
CA LYS A 171 16.50 9.07 -0.88
C LYS A 171 16.86 10.55 -0.77
N ASN A 172 15.90 11.41 -1.05
CA ASN A 172 16.11 12.86 -1.12
C ASN A 172 14.91 13.63 -0.53
N ASN A 173 15.17 14.88 -0.15
CA ASN A 173 14.19 15.72 0.55
C ASN A 173 12.98 16.10 -0.33
N LEU A 174 13.16 16.27 -1.65
CA LEU A 174 12.07 16.65 -2.55
C LEU A 174 11.08 15.50 -2.75
N ASP A 175 11.59 14.28 -2.87
CA ASP A 175 10.75 13.09 -3.04
C ASP A 175 10.08 12.70 -1.72
N LEU A 176 10.71 12.96 -0.58
CA LEU A 176 10.05 12.87 0.73
C LEU A 176 8.85 13.83 0.82
N VAL A 177 8.98 15.07 0.32
CA VAL A 177 7.85 16.01 0.27
C VAL A 177 6.73 15.44 -0.59
N LYS A 178 7.05 14.91 -1.78
CA LYS A 178 6.04 14.30 -2.66
C LYS A 178 5.41 13.06 -2.06
N TRP A 179 6.17 12.26 -1.34
CA TRP A 179 5.65 11.13 -0.59
C TRP A 179 4.62 11.57 0.45
N CYS A 180 4.93 12.58 1.25
CA CYS A 180 4.02 13.11 2.26
C CYS A 180 2.76 13.73 1.61
N GLU A 181 2.92 14.50 0.54
CA GLU A 181 1.79 15.03 -0.24
C GLU A 181 0.88 13.93 -0.77
N ASN A 182 1.47 12.85 -1.30
CA ASN A 182 0.71 11.72 -1.84
C ASN A 182 0.00 10.95 -0.71
N ALA A 183 0.66 10.75 0.43
CA ALA A 183 0.04 10.14 1.61
C ALA A 183 -1.17 10.95 2.10
N TYR A 184 -1.05 12.27 2.17
CA TYR A 184 -2.16 13.17 2.49
C TYR A 184 -3.28 13.12 1.45
N LYS A 185 -2.97 13.28 0.16
CA LYS A 185 -3.96 13.25 -0.94
C LYS A 185 -4.71 11.92 -1.04
N ASN A 186 -4.02 10.82 -0.77
CA ASN A 186 -4.61 9.47 -0.76
C ASN A 186 -5.28 9.13 0.58
N GLY A 187 -5.28 10.06 1.55
CA GLY A 187 -5.98 9.92 2.82
C GLY A 187 -5.44 8.80 3.70
N TRP A 188 -4.11 8.66 3.78
CA TRP A 188 -3.46 7.71 4.69
C TRP A 188 -3.96 7.93 6.13
N GLY A 189 -4.28 6.83 6.80
CA GLY A 189 -4.73 6.85 8.19
C GLY A 189 -3.56 6.82 9.17
N TYR A 190 -3.91 6.69 10.45
CA TYR A 190 -2.93 6.56 11.53
C TYR A 190 -3.24 5.33 12.35
N VAL A 191 -2.18 4.55 12.61
CA VAL A 191 -2.16 3.47 13.60
C VAL A 191 -0.78 3.52 14.25
N TYR A 192 -0.73 3.55 15.57
CA TYR A 192 0.52 3.58 16.33
C TYR A 192 1.40 2.38 15.95
N GLY A 193 2.70 2.60 15.70
CA GLY A 193 3.62 1.57 15.21
C GLY A 193 3.59 1.34 13.70
N GLY A 194 2.69 2.00 12.97
CA GLY A 194 2.58 1.87 11.52
C GLY A 194 3.62 2.68 10.75
N TYR A 195 4.00 2.18 9.58
CA TYR A 195 4.97 2.78 8.66
C TYR A 195 4.56 2.55 7.20
N GLY A 196 3.26 2.64 6.90
CA GLY A 196 2.71 2.51 5.55
C GLY A 196 2.18 1.12 5.23
N GLN A 197 1.82 0.30 6.22
CA GLN A 197 1.08 -0.94 6.00
C GLN A 197 -0.36 -0.66 5.60
N VAL A 198 -1.00 -1.61 4.91
CA VAL A 198 -2.45 -1.57 4.67
C VAL A 198 -3.18 -1.94 5.96
N CYS A 199 -4.12 -1.10 6.36
CA CYS A 199 -4.92 -1.32 7.55
C CYS A 199 -5.92 -2.45 7.33
N THR A 200 -5.76 -3.53 8.11
CA THR A 200 -6.71 -4.64 8.21
C THR A 200 -7.13 -4.78 9.67
N LYS A 201 -8.25 -5.46 9.95
CA LYS A 201 -8.68 -5.71 11.34
C LYS A 201 -7.59 -6.41 12.15
N GLN A 202 -6.96 -7.39 11.52
CA GLN A 202 -5.83 -8.08 12.09
C GLN A 202 -4.62 -7.18 12.34
N TYR A 203 -4.26 -6.33 11.38
CA TYR A 203 -3.14 -5.42 11.58
C TYR A 203 -3.41 -4.52 12.81
N LEU A 204 -4.65 -4.04 12.93
CA LEU A 204 -5.08 -3.31 14.12
C LEU A 204 -4.98 -4.15 15.40
N ASP A 205 -5.42 -5.42 15.40
CA ASP A 205 -5.31 -6.34 16.54
C ASP A 205 -3.86 -6.62 16.93
N GLN A 206 -2.98 -6.78 15.94
CA GLN A 206 -1.55 -6.97 16.13
C GLN A 206 -0.92 -5.73 16.76
N GLN A 207 -1.19 -4.54 16.23
CA GLN A 207 -0.66 -3.29 16.80
C GLN A 207 -1.21 -3.09 18.22
N ALA A 208 -2.48 -3.38 18.47
CA ALA A 208 -3.07 -3.31 19.81
C ALA A 208 -2.44 -4.30 20.81
N SER A 209 -1.95 -5.45 20.33
CA SER A 209 -1.25 -6.43 21.17
C SER A 209 0.18 -5.98 21.49
N LEU A 210 0.87 -5.36 20.52
CA LEU A 210 2.22 -4.82 20.69
C LEU A 210 2.23 -3.54 21.53
N PHE A 211 1.21 -2.71 21.37
CA PHE A 211 1.06 -1.39 21.99
C PHE A 211 -0.32 -1.27 22.64
N PRO A 212 -0.54 -1.95 23.79
CA PRO A 212 -1.86 -2.08 24.42
C PRO A 212 -2.34 -0.80 25.10
N GLY A 213 -1.52 0.24 25.19
CA GLY A 213 -1.90 1.50 25.81
C GLY A 213 -3.08 2.19 25.11
N ASN A 214 -3.94 2.84 25.90
CA ASN A 214 -5.11 3.56 25.37
C ASN A 214 -4.75 4.79 24.52
N ASN A 215 -3.53 5.30 24.65
CA ASN A 215 -2.99 6.38 23.82
C ASN A 215 -2.11 5.86 22.66
N GLU A 216 -2.03 4.53 22.50
CA GLU A 216 -1.22 3.86 21.48
C GLU A 216 -2.16 3.20 20.43
N ALA A 217 -2.02 1.89 20.19
CA ALA A 217 -2.88 1.15 19.26
C ALA A 217 -3.99 0.35 19.97
N GLY A 218 -3.90 0.16 21.28
CA GLY A 218 -4.85 -0.60 22.09
C GLY A 218 -6.13 0.15 22.48
N GLY A 219 -6.94 -0.48 23.31
CA GLY A 219 -8.15 0.11 23.90
C GLY A 219 -9.12 0.70 22.86
N GLU A 220 -9.53 1.95 23.08
CA GLU A 220 -10.43 2.66 22.16
C GLU A 220 -9.80 2.93 20.80
N MET A 221 -8.48 3.18 20.74
CA MET A 221 -7.77 3.48 19.50
C MET A 221 -7.80 2.30 18.53
N ARG A 222 -7.84 1.07 19.04
CA ARG A 222 -8.06 -0.14 18.22
C ARG A 222 -9.38 -0.05 17.43
N GLN A 223 -10.46 0.38 18.08
CA GLN A 223 -11.77 0.50 17.44
C GLN A 223 -11.82 1.70 16.49
N VAL A 224 -11.30 2.85 16.91
CA VAL A 224 -11.22 4.05 16.06
C VAL A 224 -10.42 3.78 14.77
N GLY A 225 -9.41 2.92 14.84
CA GLY A 225 -8.60 2.50 13.70
C GLY A 225 -9.39 1.82 12.58
N GLU A 226 -10.56 1.22 12.86
CA GLU A 226 -11.35 0.50 11.84
C GLU A 226 -11.85 1.40 10.70
N LYS A 227 -11.95 2.72 10.92
CA LYS A 227 -12.29 3.66 9.84
C LYS A 227 -11.22 3.78 8.76
N TRP A 228 -10.01 3.29 9.04
CA TRP A 228 -8.89 3.30 8.11
C TRP A 228 -8.75 1.98 7.34
N LEU A 229 -9.63 1.00 7.55
CA LEU A 229 -9.59 -0.29 6.84
C LEU A 229 -9.48 -0.10 5.33
N GLY A 230 -8.56 -0.84 4.71
CA GLY A 230 -8.26 -0.75 3.28
C GLY A 230 -7.37 0.42 2.87
N LYS A 231 -7.00 1.31 3.80
CA LYS A 231 -6.06 2.41 3.55
C LYS A 231 -4.68 2.10 4.13
N ARG A 232 -3.65 2.76 3.60
CA ARG A 232 -2.33 2.79 4.23
C ARG A 232 -2.39 3.55 5.56
N VAL A 233 -1.66 3.07 6.57
CA VAL A 233 -1.61 3.68 7.90
C VAL A 233 -0.17 3.84 8.38
N CYS A 234 0.10 4.92 9.10
CA CYS A 234 1.40 5.18 9.70
C CYS A 234 1.27 5.97 11.01
N ASP A 235 2.25 5.84 11.90
CA ASP A 235 2.45 6.82 12.97
C ASP A 235 3.29 8.01 12.49
N CYS A 236 3.57 8.96 13.38
CA CYS A 236 4.23 10.22 13.02
C CYS A 236 5.61 10.00 12.37
N ILE A 237 6.50 9.28 13.04
CA ILE A 237 7.82 8.91 12.49
C ILE A 237 7.69 7.88 11.38
N GLY A 238 6.68 7.03 11.45
CA GLY A 238 6.29 6.02 10.48
C GLY A 238 6.02 6.59 9.10
N LEU A 239 5.49 7.81 9.00
CA LEU A 239 5.35 8.51 7.72
C LEU A 239 6.73 8.73 7.06
N ILE A 240 7.73 9.16 7.83
CA ILE A 240 9.11 9.33 7.33
C ILE A 240 9.76 7.98 7.05
N LYS A 241 9.63 7.01 7.97
CA LYS A 241 10.17 5.65 7.82
C LYS A 241 9.63 4.96 6.59
N SER A 242 8.34 5.14 6.29
CA SER A 242 7.69 4.56 5.11
C SER A 242 8.38 4.98 3.82
N TYR A 243 8.75 6.26 3.66
CA TYR A 243 9.53 6.73 2.52
C TYR A 243 10.97 6.23 2.57
N ALA A 244 11.62 6.34 3.74
CA ALA A 244 13.02 5.98 3.91
C ALA A 244 13.26 4.50 3.60
N TRP A 245 12.31 3.62 3.91
CA TRP A 245 12.37 2.18 3.71
C TRP A 245 11.74 1.68 2.41
N TYR A 246 11.07 2.56 1.66
CA TYR A 246 10.41 2.18 0.42
C TYR A 246 11.43 1.82 -0.67
N ASN A 247 11.21 0.72 -1.39
CA ASN A 247 11.94 0.38 -2.60
C ASN A 247 11.04 0.65 -3.81
N ALA A 248 11.45 1.55 -4.69
CA ALA A 248 10.63 1.96 -5.84
C ALA A 248 10.55 0.90 -6.95
N ASP A 249 11.49 -0.04 -7.00
CA ASP A 249 11.49 -1.13 -8.00
C ASP A 249 10.56 -2.27 -7.56
N SER A 250 10.57 -2.63 -6.28
CA SER A 250 9.72 -3.71 -5.75
C SER A 250 8.35 -3.22 -5.24
N GLY A 251 8.21 -1.93 -4.93
CA GLY A 251 7.01 -1.39 -4.30
C GLY A 251 6.87 -1.73 -2.80
N GLU A 252 7.90 -2.31 -2.19
CA GLU A 252 7.87 -2.77 -0.81
C GLU A 252 8.44 -1.74 0.17
N ILE A 253 7.96 -1.77 1.41
CA ILE A 253 8.53 -1.01 2.53
C ILE A 253 9.19 -2.01 3.48
N VAL A 254 10.52 -2.05 3.50
CA VAL A 254 11.29 -3.02 4.30
C VAL A 254 11.94 -2.31 5.49
N ALA A 255 11.50 -2.67 6.70
CA ALA A 255 12.00 -2.04 7.92
C ALA A 255 13.53 -2.12 8.03
N GLY A 256 14.17 -1.01 8.40
CA GLY A 256 15.63 -0.90 8.54
C GLY A 256 16.42 -0.83 7.23
N SER A 257 15.76 -0.78 6.07
CA SER A 257 16.42 -0.72 4.77
C SER A 257 16.95 0.68 4.42
N ASN A 258 17.72 0.78 3.32
CA ASN A 258 18.30 2.02 2.80
C ASN A 258 19.19 2.79 3.81
N GLY A 259 19.75 2.06 4.78
CA GLY A 259 20.60 2.63 5.83
C GLY A 259 19.84 3.46 6.87
N PHE A 260 18.51 3.47 6.86
CA PHE A 260 17.71 4.18 7.85
C PHE A 260 17.32 3.24 8.99
N THR A 261 18.00 3.36 10.14
CA THR A 261 17.72 2.53 11.33
C THR A 261 16.35 2.85 11.93
N ASP A 262 15.64 1.82 12.41
CA ASP A 262 14.36 2.02 13.09
C ASP A 262 14.51 2.85 14.37
N CYS A 263 13.63 3.82 14.53
CA CYS A 263 13.60 4.74 15.64
C CYS A 263 12.19 5.31 15.84
N GLY A 264 11.98 5.87 17.02
CA GLY A 264 10.83 6.68 17.39
C GLY A 264 11.08 8.17 17.12
N ALA A 265 10.04 8.99 17.25
CA ALA A 265 10.17 10.44 17.13
C ALA A 265 11.24 11.01 18.08
N ASN A 266 11.39 10.46 19.28
CA ASN A 266 12.40 10.91 20.25
C ASN A 266 13.78 10.28 20.02
N SER A 267 13.85 9.00 19.66
CA SER A 267 15.15 8.33 19.49
C SER A 267 15.84 8.63 18.16
N ILE A 268 15.17 9.30 17.21
CA ILE A 268 15.80 9.78 15.97
C ILE A 268 17.02 10.68 16.26
N TRP A 269 17.00 11.44 17.36
CA TRP A 269 18.08 12.33 17.78
C TRP A 269 19.43 11.64 17.93
N ASN A 270 19.46 10.32 18.15
CA ASN A 270 20.70 9.54 18.23
C ASN A 270 21.45 9.48 16.89
N ASN A 271 20.78 9.77 15.78
CA ASN A 271 21.32 9.68 14.42
C ASN A 271 21.37 11.04 13.70
N VAL A 272 20.85 12.10 14.31
CA VAL A 272 20.78 13.44 13.69
C VAL A 272 22.13 14.15 13.84
N THR A 273 22.67 14.61 12.72
CA THR A 273 23.92 15.37 12.68
C THR A 273 23.73 16.87 12.44
N GLU A 274 22.57 17.29 11.93
CA GLU A 274 22.26 18.69 11.64
C GLU A 274 20.82 19.03 12.06
N SER A 275 20.69 20.07 12.90
CA SER A 275 19.42 20.48 13.50
C SER A 275 19.51 21.89 14.08
N GLY A 276 18.38 22.43 14.53
CA GLY A 276 18.34 23.70 15.25
C GLY A 276 17.00 23.95 15.94
N SER A 277 16.90 25.11 16.59
CA SER A 277 15.61 25.60 17.12
C SER A 277 14.67 25.91 15.98
N ILE A 278 13.36 25.67 16.16
CA ILE A 278 12.35 25.97 15.14
C ILE A 278 12.40 27.44 14.67
N SER A 279 12.78 28.37 15.56
CA SER A 279 12.87 29.79 15.26
C SER A 279 13.99 30.15 14.27
N SER A 280 14.93 29.23 14.05
CA SER A 280 16.04 29.37 13.10
C SER A 280 15.94 28.39 11.93
N MET A 281 14.76 27.79 11.71
CA MET A 281 14.56 26.82 10.64
C MET A 281 14.76 27.47 9.27
N PRO A 282 15.62 26.93 8.39
CA PRO A 282 15.75 27.44 7.04
C PRO A 282 14.54 27.04 6.18
N GLU A 283 14.28 27.82 5.13
CA GLU A 283 13.22 27.53 4.14
C GLU A 283 13.64 26.40 3.19
N THR A 284 13.74 25.19 3.73
CA THR A 284 14.17 23.99 3.02
C THR A 284 13.09 22.91 3.15
N PRO A 285 12.31 22.65 2.10
CA PRO A 285 11.35 21.54 2.10
C PRO A 285 12.02 20.19 2.36
N GLY A 286 11.32 19.31 3.07
CA GLY A 286 11.77 17.99 3.47
C GLY A 286 12.62 17.96 4.75
N LEU A 287 12.74 19.09 5.46
CA LEU A 287 13.18 19.07 6.86
C LEU A 287 12.11 18.42 7.74
N ALA A 288 12.54 17.69 8.77
CA ALA A 288 11.64 17.27 9.81
C ALA A 288 11.46 18.40 10.84
N VAL A 289 10.23 18.60 11.28
CA VAL A 289 9.89 19.47 12.41
C VAL A 289 9.47 18.60 13.59
N TRP A 290 9.87 18.99 14.79
CA TRP A 290 9.82 18.10 15.95
C TRP A 290 9.38 18.83 17.23
N MET A 291 8.61 18.12 18.05
CA MET A 291 8.35 18.42 19.46
C MET A 291 8.40 17.11 20.25
N ASP A 292 8.44 17.16 21.57
CA ASP A 292 8.58 15.93 22.37
C ASP A 292 7.45 14.93 22.05
N GLY A 293 7.84 13.72 21.65
CA GLY A 293 6.96 12.64 21.24
C GLY A 293 6.41 12.71 19.81
N HIS A 294 6.68 13.77 19.04
CA HIS A 294 6.02 13.98 17.75
C HIS A 294 6.90 14.61 16.66
N ILE A 295 6.68 14.21 15.42
CA ILE A 295 7.47 14.63 14.25
C ILE A 295 6.59 14.79 13.00
N GLY A 296 6.91 15.76 12.17
CA GLY A 296 6.28 16.00 10.87
C GLY A 296 7.29 16.43 9.82
N VAL A 297 6.86 16.57 8.56
CA VAL A 297 7.72 16.98 7.45
C VAL A 297 7.28 18.34 6.95
N TYR A 298 8.21 19.31 6.97
CA TYR A 298 8.01 20.62 6.37
C TYR A 298 7.97 20.52 4.85
N ILE A 299 6.91 21.01 4.21
CA ILE A 299 6.73 20.90 2.75
C ILE A 299 6.99 22.22 2.00
N GLY A 300 7.39 23.28 2.73
CA GLY A 300 7.60 24.63 2.20
C GLY A 300 6.40 25.55 2.43
N ASN A 301 6.60 26.86 2.25
CA ASN A 301 5.55 27.88 2.34
C ASN A 301 4.79 27.89 3.68
N GLY A 302 5.47 27.55 4.78
CA GLY A 302 4.85 27.51 6.11
C GLY A 302 3.92 26.32 6.33
N GLU A 303 3.93 25.30 5.48
CA GLU A 303 3.08 24.10 5.61
C GLU A 303 3.87 22.87 6.06
N VAL A 304 3.22 22.00 6.83
CA VAL A 304 3.75 20.73 7.35
C VAL A 304 2.76 19.61 7.03
N ILE A 305 3.27 18.43 6.68
CA ILE A 305 2.47 17.20 6.67
C ILE A 305 2.91 16.30 7.83
N GLU A 306 1.95 15.81 8.59
CA GLU A 306 2.16 15.02 9.80
C GLU A 306 1.10 13.92 9.93
N ALA A 307 1.46 12.77 10.50
CA ALA A 307 0.49 11.78 10.94
C ALA A 307 0.10 12.09 12.39
N GLN A 308 -1.07 12.71 12.58
CA GLN A 308 -1.40 13.42 13.83
C GLN A 308 -1.94 12.51 14.95
N GLY A 309 -2.54 11.37 14.59
CA GLY A 309 -3.11 10.42 15.55
C GLY A 309 -4.27 9.62 14.94
N THR A 310 -4.67 8.54 15.59
CA THR A 310 -5.66 7.56 15.07
C THR A 310 -6.99 8.22 14.69
N ALA A 311 -7.39 9.28 15.38
CA ALA A 311 -8.59 10.04 15.08
C ALA A 311 -8.49 10.90 13.80
N TYR A 312 -7.29 11.20 13.30
CA TYR A 312 -7.09 12.20 12.23
C TYR A 312 -6.42 11.62 10.98
N GLY A 313 -5.45 10.72 11.15
CA GLY A 313 -4.64 10.21 10.04
C GLY A 313 -3.50 11.15 9.68
N VAL A 314 -3.09 11.10 8.41
CA VAL A 314 -2.14 12.05 7.81
C VAL A 314 -2.86 13.34 7.43
N VAL A 315 -2.37 14.47 7.94
CA VAL A 315 -2.98 15.79 7.78
C VAL A 315 -1.95 16.80 7.31
N LYS A 316 -2.44 17.92 6.76
CA LYS A 316 -1.63 19.10 6.44
C LYS A 316 -1.96 20.22 7.43
N THR A 317 -0.94 20.80 8.04
CA THR A 317 -1.05 21.83 9.08
C THR A 317 -0.14 23.01 8.76
N GLU A 318 -0.42 24.15 9.39
CA GLU A 318 0.52 25.27 9.39
C GLU A 318 1.69 24.99 10.33
N LEU A 319 2.88 25.41 9.94
CA LEU A 319 4.09 25.37 10.78
C LEU A 319 3.90 26.25 12.02
N ASN A 320 3.38 27.46 11.81
CA ASN A 320 3.18 28.43 12.88
C ASN A 320 2.00 28.03 13.78
N GLY A 321 2.13 28.27 15.08
CA GLY A 321 1.09 27.93 16.06
C GLY A 321 0.92 26.44 16.38
N ARG A 322 1.57 25.53 15.64
CA ARG A 322 1.44 24.08 15.86
C ARG A 322 2.22 23.55 17.07
N GLY A 323 3.19 24.32 17.56
CA GLY A 323 3.98 24.01 18.77
C GLY A 323 5.30 23.27 18.52
N TRP A 324 5.78 23.22 17.27
CA TRP A 324 7.09 22.67 16.94
C TRP A 324 8.20 23.42 17.69
N THR A 325 9.23 22.71 18.16
CA THR A 325 10.32 23.30 18.96
C THR A 325 11.67 23.21 18.28
N LYS A 326 11.86 22.22 17.41
CA LYS A 326 13.12 21.97 16.69
C LYS A 326 12.86 21.60 15.24
N TRP A 327 13.88 21.80 14.42
CA TRP A 327 13.99 21.21 13.09
C TRP A 327 15.22 20.30 13.02
N LEU A 328 15.21 19.31 12.12
CA LEU A 328 16.33 18.42 11.86
C LEU A 328 16.39 17.99 10.40
N LYS A 329 17.61 17.74 9.90
CA LYS A 329 17.81 16.95 8.69
C LYS A 329 17.63 15.47 9.03
N ILE A 330 16.76 14.81 8.28
CA ILE A 330 16.46 13.40 8.47
C ILE A 330 17.71 12.60 8.04
N PRO A 331 18.21 11.66 8.88
CA PRO A 331 19.35 10.83 8.54
C PRO A 331 19.16 10.11 7.21
N ASN A 332 20.26 9.93 6.46
CA ASN A 332 20.29 9.20 5.18
C ASN A 332 19.37 9.78 4.08
N ILE A 333 18.89 11.02 4.24
CA ILE A 333 18.21 11.78 3.19
C ILE A 333 19.19 12.77 2.57
N LYS A 334 19.33 12.73 1.25
CA LYS A 334 20.08 13.73 0.50
C LYS A 334 19.27 15.03 0.40
N TYR A 335 19.82 16.12 0.92
CA TYR A 335 19.21 17.44 0.79
C TYR A 335 19.74 18.12 -0.47
N VAL A 336 18.84 18.32 -1.44
CA VAL A 336 19.10 19.05 -2.68
C VAL A 336 18.24 20.32 -2.72
N ASN A 337 18.78 21.36 -3.34
CA ASN A 337 18.02 22.58 -3.58
C ASN A 337 17.01 22.32 -4.70
N GLN A 338 15.80 22.90 -4.59
CA GLN A 338 14.93 22.99 -5.76
C GLN A 338 15.68 23.78 -6.84
N SER A 339 15.96 23.15 -7.97
CA SER A 339 16.42 23.86 -9.16
C SER A 339 15.34 24.89 -9.48
N LYS A 340 15.68 26.18 -9.36
CA LYS A 340 14.84 27.26 -9.87
C LYS A 340 14.58 26.94 -11.35
N LYS A 341 13.35 26.53 -11.67
CA LYS A 341 12.89 26.45 -13.06
C LYS A 341 12.69 27.84 -13.61
#